data_AF-A0A139XFV9-F1
#
_entry.id   AF-A0A139XFV9-F1
#
_cell.length_a   1.000
_cell.length_b   1.000
_cell.length_c   1.000
_cell.angle_alpha   90.00
_cell.angle_beta   90.00
_cell.angle_gamma   90.00
#
_symmetry.space_group_name_H-M   'P 1'
#
loop_
_entity.id
_entity.type
_entity.pdbx_description
1 polymer ?
#
loop_
_entity_poly.entity_id
_entity_poly.type
_entity_poly.pdbx_seq_one_letter_code
_entity_poly.pdbx_strand_id
1 'polypeptide(L)'
;MRKKNLLRLSVIVAALFIATLIDVTAPSVVLSIHKNAPDKTRIATLANGKYQFCSQPDPKDWQDGAGVCFNFSKAGDRVSGYYGYPHSDRFVCIRGKVNDSFIKGEALEILWAVNPESNISKSKIEWDSEHRLTLGKGNIIRTEEGIDGTLSWVFFPKASLNVSRFYRYSAPRMTPPSQLCLWN
;
A
#
# COMPACT_ATOMS: atom_id res chain seq x y z
N MET A 1 -35.59 53.08 84.73
CA MET A 1 -36.51 52.10 85.35
C MET A 1 -36.11 50.69 84.91
N ARG A 2 -35.87 49.80 85.90
CA ARG A 2 -36.04 48.31 85.94
C ARG A 2 -35.85 47.47 84.64
N LYS A 3 -34.88 46.54 84.63
CA LYS A 3 -34.97 45.05 84.88
C LYS A 3 -35.67 44.30 83.72
N LYS A 4 -35.19 43.20 83.11
CA LYS A 4 -34.46 42.00 83.58
C LYS A 4 -33.89 41.20 82.38
N ASN A 5 -32.76 40.52 82.63
CA ASN A 5 -32.35 39.16 82.23
C ASN A 5 -33.35 38.25 81.47
N LEU A 6 -32.84 37.51 80.46
CA LEU A 6 -32.61 36.04 80.45
C LEU A 6 -32.15 35.62 79.03
N LEU A 7 -30.90 35.14 78.85
CA LEU A 7 -30.55 33.71 78.72
C LEU A 7 -31.24 32.98 77.55
N ARG A 8 -30.47 32.60 76.50
CA ARG A 8 -30.06 31.20 76.19
C ARG A 8 -29.72 30.96 74.71
N LEU A 9 -28.69 30.13 74.54
CA LEU A 9 -28.40 29.15 73.49
C LEU A 9 -28.15 29.65 72.07
N SER A 10 -26.91 29.60 71.59
CA SER A 10 -26.29 28.43 70.92
C SER A 10 -26.92 28.14 69.56
N VAL A 11 -26.17 28.37 68.47
CA VAL A 11 -25.66 27.33 67.55
C VAL A 11 -24.66 28.00 66.60
N ILE A 12 -23.42 27.50 66.62
CA ILE A 12 -22.37 27.76 65.64
C ILE A 12 -22.61 26.80 64.47
N VAL A 13 -22.77 27.30 63.24
CA VAL A 13 -22.33 26.60 62.04
C VAL A 13 -21.87 27.63 61.01
N ALA A 14 -20.56 27.90 60.98
CA ALA A 14 -19.92 28.56 59.86
C ALA A 14 -19.57 27.47 58.83
N ALA A 15 -20.37 27.36 57.76
CA ALA A 15 -20.01 26.55 56.61
C ALA A 15 -19.19 27.43 55.65
N LEU A 16 -17.86 27.36 55.74
CA LEU A 16 -16.97 27.84 54.70
C LEU A 16 -17.09 26.91 53.48
N PHE A 17 -17.74 27.38 52.41
CA PHE A 17 -17.57 26.79 51.09
C PHE A 17 -16.25 27.30 50.50
N ILE A 18 -15.19 26.51 50.64
CA ILE A 18 -13.98 26.68 49.83
C ILE A 18 -14.28 26.04 48.47
N ALA A 19 -14.66 26.86 47.50
CA ALA A 19 -14.71 26.44 46.10
C ALA A 19 -13.27 26.32 45.58
N THR A 20 -12.74 25.11 45.59
CA THR A 20 -11.51 24.79 44.86
C THR A 20 -11.85 24.70 43.37
N LEU A 21 -11.43 25.71 42.60
CA LEU A 21 -11.32 25.61 41.14
C LEU A 21 -10.22 24.61 40.82
N ILE A 22 -10.62 23.38 40.48
CA ILE A 22 -9.72 22.41 39.86
C ILE A 22 -9.71 22.76 38.38
N ASP A 23 -8.66 23.42 37.91
CA ASP A 23 -8.37 23.51 36.49
C ASP A 23 -8.10 22.09 35.99
N VAL A 24 -9.13 21.45 35.44
CA VAL A 24 -8.97 20.22 34.69
C VAL A 24 -8.30 20.61 33.37
N THR A 25 -6.97 20.67 33.37
CA THR A 25 -6.20 20.67 32.14
C THR A 25 -6.41 19.31 31.48
N ALA A 26 -7.43 19.22 30.63
CA ALA A 26 -7.60 18.09 29.75
C ALA A 26 -6.32 17.97 28.91
N PRO A 27 -5.65 16.81 28.87
CA PRO A 27 -4.55 16.61 27.95
C PRO A 27 -5.14 16.73 26.54
N SER A 28 -4.77 17.79 25.84
CA SER A 28 -5.02 17.93 24.41
C SER A 28 -4.34 16.76 23.72
N VAL A 29 -5.11 15.70 23.44
CA VAL A 29 -4.68 14.63 22.54
C VAL A 29 -4.57 15.29 21.18
N VAL A 30 -3.34 15.70 20.85
CA VAL A 30 -3.00 16.09 19.48
C VAL A 30 -3.20 14.83 18.66
N LEU A 31 -4.35 14.76 17.97
CA LEU A 31 -4.54 13.80 16.89
C LEU A 31 -3.46 14.12 15.86
N SER A 32 -2.38 13.33 15.89
CA SER A 32 -1.43 13.30 14.80
C SER A 32 -2.19 12.76 13.60
N ILE A 33 -2.75 13.66 12.79
CA ILE A 33 -3.16 13.33 11.43
C ILE A 33 -1.85 13.02 10.72
N HIS A 34 -1.42 11.75 10.76
CA HIS A 34 -0.42 11.25 9.85
C HIS A 34 -0.98 11.46 8.44
N LYS A 35 -0.67 12.61 7.85
CA LYS A 35 -0.60 12.73 6.41
C LYS A 35 0.35 11.63 6.01
N ASN A 36 -0.17 10.59 5.36
CA ASN A 36 0.63 9.58 4.69
C ASN A 36 1.44 10.30 3.61
N ALA A 37 2.53 10.95 4.01
CA ALA A 37 3.61 11.29 3.12
C ALA A 37 4.09 9.97 2.50
N PRO A 38 4.65 10.00 1.28
CA PRO A 38 5.30 8.82 0.73
C PRO A 38 6.39 8.44 1.73
N ASP A 39 6.10 7.45 2.57
CA ASP A 39 7.10 6.86 3.41
C ASP A 39 8.08 6.27 2.42
N LYS A 40 9.34 6.75 2.47
CA LYS A 40 10.42 6.24 1.64
C LYS A 40 10.79 4.84 2.17
N THR A 41 9.80 3.95 2.26
CA THR A 41 9.94 2.62 2.80
C THR A 41 10.78 1.83 1.80
N ARG A 42 12.03 1.57 2.19
CA ARG A 42 12.93 0.72 1.43
C ARG A 42 12.38 -0.70 1.48
N ILE A 43 11.93 -1.24 0.34
CA ILE A 43 11.40 -2.61 0.26
C ILE A 43 12.41 -3.65 0.79
N ALA A 44 13.71 -3.34 0.74
CA ALA A 44 14.77 -4.16 1.33
C ALA A 44 14.64 -4.37 2.84
N THR A 45 14.14 -3.38 3.59
CA THR A 45 14.06 -3.42 5.06
C THR A 45 12.77 -4.03 5.59
N LEU A 46 11.83 -4.38 4.71
CA LEU A 46 10.59 -5.05 5.11
C LEU A 46 10.89 -6.44 5.65
N ALA A 47 10.09 -6.86 6.64
CA ALA A 47 10.06 -8.25 7.07
C ALA A 47 9.50 -9.16 5.96
N ASN A 48 9.53 -10.47 6.19
CA ASN A 48 8.79 -11.41 5.35
C ASN A 48 7.29 -11.15 5.52
N GLY A 49 6.53 -11.20 4.43
CA GLY A 49 5.10 -10.90 4.48
C GLY A 49 4.52 -10.57 3.12
N LYS A 50 3.25 -10.15 3.12
CA LYS A 50 2.51 -9.69 1.94
C LYS A 50 2.35 -8.18 2.01
N TYR A 51 2.52 -7.51 0.88
CA TYR A 51 2.56 -6.06 0.79
C TYR A 51 1.89 -5.57 -0.49
N GLN A 52 1.29 -4.38 -0.41
CA GLN A 52 0.85 -3.62 -1.56
C GLN A 52 1.45 -2.22 -1.50
N PHE A 53 2.12 -1.86 -2.58
CA PHE A 53 2.75 -0.57 -2.78
C PHE A 53 2.06 0.06 -3.98
N CYS A 54 1.59 1.30 -3.91
CA CYS A 54 0.95 1.98 -5.03
C CYS A 54 1.56 3.36 -5.29
N SER A 55 1.49 3.85 -6.52
CA SER A 55 2.01 5.17 -6.90
C SER A 55 1.20 6.34 -6.35
N GLN A 56 0.00 6.08 -5.80
CA GLN A 56 -0.86 7.07 -5.15
C GLN A 56 -1.17 6.62 -3.71
N PRO A 57 -1.59 7.55 -2.83
CA PRO A 57 -1.98 7.23 -1.46
C PRO A 57 -3.15 6.26 -1.39
N ASP A 58 -3.24 5.51 -0.28
CA ASP A 58 -4.35 4.59 0.01
C ASP A 58 -5.70 5.31 -0.07
N PRO A 59 -6.59 4.92 -1.01
CA PRO A 59 -7.88 5.55 -1.16
C PRO A 59 -8.76 5.23 0.06
N LYS A 60 -9.48 6.25 0.54
CA LYS A 60 -10.37 6.15 1.71
C LYS A 60 -11.77 5.65 1.35
N ASP A 61 -11.95 5.13 0.14
CA ASP A 61 -13.20 4.66 -0.41
C ASP A 61 -13.13 3.16 -0.75
N TRP A 62 -14.04 2.71 -1.62
CA TRP A 62 -14.17 1.31 -2.04
C TRP A 62 -13.06 0.85 -2.99
N GLN A 63 -12.19 1.72 -3.49
CA GLN A 63 -11.14 1.34 -4.45
C GLN A 63 -10.06 0.47 -3.81
N ASP A 64 -9.64 -0.59 -4.49
CA ASP A 64 -8.61 -1.52 -3.99
C ASP A 64 -7.17 -1.05 -4.23
N GLY A 65 -7.01 0.09 -4.88
CA GLY A 65 -5.73 0.72 -5.16
C GLY A 65 -5.91 2.00 -5.98
N ALA A 66 -4.87 2.81 -6.06
CA ALA A 66 -4.90 4.06 -6.81
C ALA A 66 -3.57 4.23 -7.58
N GLY A 67 -3.67 4.66 -8.84
CA GLY A 67 -2.53 4.66 -9.78
C GLY A 67 -2.11 3.24 -10.16
N VAL A 68 -0.79 2.99 -10.22
CA VAL A 68 -0.22 1.67 -10.48
C VAL A 68 0.29 1.06 -9.18
N CYS A 69 0.10 -0.24 -9.02
CA CYS A 69 0.40 -0.93 -7.78
C CYS A 69 1.28 -2.17 -8.01
N PHE A 70 2.13 -2.45 -7.04
CA PHE A 70 2.87 -3.71 -6.89
C PHE A 70 2.35 -4.45 -5.67
N ASN A 71 1.70 -5.59 -5.88
CA ASN A 71 1.20 -6.47 -4.83
C ASN A 71 2.04 -7.75 -4.80
N PHE A 72 2.72 -8.01 -3.68
CA PHE A 72 3.79 -9.01 -3.63
C PHE A 72 3.92 -9.69 -2.27
N SER A 73 4.49 -10.88 -2.29
CA SER A 73 5.04 -11.58 -1.12
C SER A 73 6.56 -11.41 -1.08
N LYS A 74 7.11 -11.17 0.10
CA LYS A 74 8.55 -11.07 0.37
C LYS A 74 9.02 -12.23 1.24
N ALA A 75 10.14 -12.84 0.86
CA ALA A 75 10.84 -13.87 1.61
C ALA A 75 12.36 -13.64 1.51
N GLY A 76 12.98 -13.21 2.60
CA GLY A 76 14.39 -12.81 2.61
C GLY A 76 14.63 -11.62 1.67
N ASP A 77 15.63 -11.73 0.80
CA ASP A 77 15.92 -10.73 -0.24
C ASP A 77 15.07 -10.87 -1.49
N ARG A 78 14.13 -11.83 -1.54
CA ARG A 78 13.31 -12.10 -2.74
C ARG A 78 11.89 -11.61 -2.61
N VAL A 79 11.31 -11.26 -3.75
CA VAL A 79 9.88 -10.97 -3.89
C VAL A 79 9.29 -11.75 -5.06
N SER A 80 7.99 -12.02 -4.96
CA SER A 80 7.15 -12.55 -6.03
C SER A 80 5.77 -11.92 -5.94
N GLY A 81 5.27 -11.41 -7.05
CA GLY A 81 4.00 -10.69 -7.08
C GLY A 81 3.65 -10.19 -8.46
N TYR A 82 2.73 -9.24 -8.52
CA TYR A 82 2.30 -8.63 -9.76
C TYR A 82 2.22 -7.11 -9.67
N TYR A 83 2.49 -6.48 -10.80
CA TYR A 83 2.47 -5.06 -11.02
C TYR A 83 1.37 -4.71 -12.02
N GLY A 84 0.55 -3.71 -11.74
CA GLY A 84 -0.43 -3.23 -12.70
C GLY A 84 -1.45 -2.26 -12.11
N TYR A 85 -2.44 -1.90 -12.91
CA TYR A 85 -3.50 -0.97 -12.49
C TYR A 85 -4.68 -1.77 -11.90
N PRO A 86 -5.12 -1.46 -10.65
CA PRO A 86 -6.14 -2.21 -9.91
C PRO A 86 -7.45 -2.52 -10.63
N HIS A 87 -7.81 -1.73 -11.64
CA HIS A 87 -9.07 -1.83 -12.38
C HIS A 87 -8.84 -1.92 -13.90
N SER A 88 -7.77 -2.62 -14.29
CA SER A 88 -7.43 -2.87 -15.70
C SER A 88 -7.20 -4.36 -15.95
N ASP A 89 -6.96 -4.73 -17.20
CA ASP A 89 -6.43 -6.02 -17.65
C ASP A 89 -4.89 -6.02 -17.80
N ARG A 90 -4.24 -4.89 -17.50
CA ARG A 90 -2.80 -4.70 -17.69
C ARG A 90 -2.03 -5.04 -16.42
N PHE A 91 -1.58 -6.28 -16.36
CA PHE A 91 -0.77 -6.80 -15.27
C PHE A 91 0.46 -7.54 -15.78
N VAL A 92 1.53 -7.46 -15.00
CA VAL A 92 2.77 -8.18 -15.24
C VAL A 92 3.30 -8.75 -13.94
N CYS A 93 3.60 -10.03 -13.94
CA CYS A 93 4.19 -10.72 -12.80
C CYS A 93 5.67 -10.42 -12.73
N ILE A 94 6.17 -10.26 -11.51
CA ILE A 94 7.57 -9.96 -11.25
C ILE A 94 8.03 -10.89 -10.12
N ARG A 95 9.15 -11.58 -10.35
CA ARG A 95 9.88 -12.25 -9.29
C ARG A 95 11.36 -11.89 -9.38
N GLY A 96 11.99 -11.64 -8.25
CA GLY A 96 13.35 -11.13 -8.27
C GLY A 96 13.96 -10.87 -6.90
N LYS A 97 15.17 -10.32 -6.92
CA LYS A 97 15.89 -9.88 -5.73
C LYS A 97 15.66 -8.40 -5.51
N VAL A 98 15.54 -8.05 -4.24
CA VAL A 98 15.37 -6.69 -3.75
C VAL A 98 16.74 -6.09 -3.44
N ASN A 99 16.98 -4.88 -3.92
CA ASN A 99 18.09 -4.04 -3.51
C ASN A 99 17.58 -2.62 -3.27
N ASP A 100 17.57 -2.19 -2.02
CA ASP A 100 16.97 -0.93 -1.55
C ASP A 100 15.49 -0.78 -1.96
N SER A 101 15.22 0.05 -2.98
CA SER A 101 13.90 0.33 -3.56
C SER A 101 13.67 -0.32 -4.93
N PHE A 102 14.64 -1.12 -5.39
CA PHE A 102 14.64 -1.75 -6.70
C PHE A 102 14.46 -3.25 -6.58
N ILE A 103 13.73 -3.81 -7.55
CA ILE A 103 13.60 -5.24 -7.76
C ILE A 103 14.24 -5.55 -9.10
N LYS A 104 15.19 -6.49 -9.12
CA LYS A 104 15.79 -7.02 -10.35
C LYS A 104 15.53 -8.52 -10.44
N GLY A 105 15.06 -8.97 -11.58
CA GLY A 105 14.75 -10.39 -11.80
C GLY A 105 14.15 -10.61 -13.17
N GLU A 106 13.02 -11.31 -13.18
CA GLU A 106 12.32 -11.74 -14.38
C GLU A 106 10.83 -11.36 -14.28
N ALA A 107 10.17 -11.31 -15.43
CA ALA A 107 8.76 -10.97 -15.51
C ALA A 107 7.99 -11.92 -16.43
N LEU A 108 6.68 -11.99 -16.22
CA LEU A 108 5.75 -12.77 -17.02
C LEU A 108 4.48 -11.94 -17.26
N GLU A 109 4.10 -11.80 -18.52
CA GLU A 109 2.90 -11.06 -18.94
C GLU A 109 1.97 -11.97 -19.75
N ILE A 110 0.66 -11.77 -19.59
CA ILE A 110 -0.36 -12.41 -20.44
C ILE A 110 -0.82 -11.37 -21.45
N LEU A 111 -0.65 -11.67 -22.73
CA LEU A 111 -1.13 -10.83 -23.83
C LEU A 111 -2.41 -11.42 -24.40
N TRP A 112 -3.43 -10.56 -24.48
CA TRP A 112 -4.76 -10.84 -25.03
C TRP A 112 -4.86 -10.23 -26.44
N ALA A 113 -3.98 -10.66 -27.36
CA ALA A 113 -3.82 -9.99 -28.65
C ALA A 113 -3.76 -10.99 -29.81
N VAL A 114 -4.40 -10.60 -30.92
CA VAL A 114 -4.40 -11.34 -32.20
C VAL A 114 -3.01 -11.36 -32.86
N ASN A 115 -2.08 -10.47 -32.48
CA ASN A 115 -0.70 -10.43 -32.97
C ASN A 115 0.28 -9.83 -31.92
N PRO A 116 0.80 -10.65 -30.99
CA PRO A 116 1.65 -10.17 -29.88
C PRO A 116 3.09 -9.77 -30.29
N GLU A 117 3.54 -10.11 -31.51
CA GLU A 117 4.96 -10.07 -31.89
C GLU A 117 5.60 -8.66 -31.97
N SER A 118 4.83 -7.61 -32.30
CA SER A 118 5.41 -6.29 -32.63
C SER A 118 6.07 -5.58 -31.43
N ASN A 119 5.70 -5.93 -30.20
CA ASN A 119 6.25 -5.32 -28.99
C ASN A 119 7.25 -6.20 -28.23
N ILE A 120 7.22 -7.52 -28.41
CA ILE A 120 8.06 -8.48 -27.67
C ILE A 120 9.52 -8.50 -28.18
N SER A 121 9.72 -8.14 -29.46
CA SER A 121 11.02 -8.18 -30.13
C SER A 121 11.99 -7.08 -29.68
N LYS A 122 11.51 -6.05 -28.97
CA LYS A 122 12.32 -4.92 -28.50
C LYS A 122 13.29 -5.37 -27.41
N SER A 123 14.52 -4.85 -27.45
CA SER A 123 15.56 -5.17 -26.46
C SER A 123 15.28 -4.59 -25.07
N LYS A 124 14.51 -3.49 -25.02
CA LYS A 124 14.04 -2.81 -23.82
C LYS A 124 12.61 -2.32 -24.04
N ILE A 125 11.74 -2.58 -23.09
CA ILE A 125 10.33 -2.14 -23.10
C ILE A 125 10.07 -1.40 -21.80
N GLU A 126 9.58 -0.17 -21.90
CA GLU A 126 9.10 0.61 -20.77
C GLU A 126 7.62 0.33 -20.62
N TRP A 127 7.25 -0.30 -19.51
CA TRP A 127 5.90 -0.84 -19.35
C TRP A 127 4.87 0.25 -19.00
N ASP A 128 5.32 1.29 -18.27
CA ASP A 128 4.55 2.50 -17.99
C ASP A 128 5.28 3.78 -18.42
N SER A 129 4.51 4.87 -18.55
CA SER A 129 5.00 6.19 -18.95
C SER A 129 5.89 6.86 -17.90
N GLU A 130 5.94 6.34 -16.68
CA GLU A 130 6.81 6.84 -15.62
C GLU A 130 8.13 6.05 -15.54
N HIS A 131 8.34 5.11 -16.47
CA HIS A 131 9.54 4.30 -16.61
C HIS A 131 9.90 3.52 -15.34
N ARG A 132 8.91 3.18 -14.51
CA ARG A 132 9.12 2.49 -13.23
C ARG A 132 9.45 1.02 -13.41
N LEU A 133 8.80 0.39 -14.40
CA LEU A 133 9.05 -0.97 -14.82
C LEU A 133 9.70 -0.97 -16.21
N THR A 134 10.90 -1.54 -16.27
CA THR A 134 11.59 -1.84 -17.51
C THR A 134 11.68 -3.36 -17.69
N LEU A 135 11.27 -3.83 -18.87
CA LEU A 135 11.41 -5.21 -19.29
C LEU A 135 12.51 -5.31 -20.35
N GLY A 136 13.25 -6.41 -20.36
CA GLY A 136 14.16 -6.75 -21.45
C GLY A 136 13.42 -7.32 -22.65
N LYS A 137 14.16 -8.01 -23.53
CA LYS A 137 13.58 -8.80 -24.62
C LYS A 137 12.73 -9.94 -24.06
N GLY A 138 11.50 -10.06 -24.54
CA GLY A 138 10.59 -11.15 -24.17
C GLY A 138 10.66 -12.33 -25.14
N ASN A 139 10.13 -13.48 -24.70
CA ASN A 139 9.88 -14.64 -25.53
C ASN A 139 8.50 -15.19 -25.21
N ILE A 140 7.72 -15.55 -26.23
CA ILE A 140 6.47 -16.28 -26.03
C ILE A 140 6.83 -17.69 -25.56
N ILE A 141 6.32 -18.09 -24.40
CA ILE A 141 6.58 -19.42 -23.81
C ILE A 141 5.36 -20.34 -23.84
N ARG A 142 4.17 -19.78 -23.98
CA ARG A 142 2.92 -20.52 -24.09
C ARG A 142 1.92 -19.69 -24.89
N THR A 143 1.13 -20.36 -25.71
CA THR A 143 0.00 -19.77 -26.42
C THR A 143 -1.18 -20.73 -26.31
N GLU A 144 -2.36 -20.20 -25.99
CA GLU A 144 -3.60 -20.95 -25.87
C GLU A 144 -4.74 -20.24 -26.61
N GLU A 145 -5.67 -21.01 -27.15
CA GLU A 145 -6.93 -20.47 -27.69
C GLU A 145 -7.91 -20.26 -26.54
N GLY A 146 -8.31 -19.01 -26.30
CA GLY A 146 -9.34 -18.64 -25.34
C GLY A 146 -10.67 -18.34 -26.04
N ILE A 147 -11.71 -18.16 -25.22
CA ILE A 147 -13.08 -17.82 -25.70
C ILE A 147 -13.07 -16.52 -26.51
N ASP A 148 -12.24 -15.55 -26.11
CA ASP A 148 -12.16 -14.21 -26.72
C ASP A 148 -10.91 -14.03 -27.61
N GLY A 149 -10.29 -15.14 -28.04
CA GLY A 149 -9.13 -15.18 -28.92
C GLY A 149 -7.87 -15.75 -28.27
N THR A 150 -6.73 -15.57 -28.92
CA THR A 150 -5.46 -16.16 -28.52
C THR A 150 -4.85 -15.46 -27.29
N LEU A 151 -4.51 -16.25 -26.26
CA LEU A 151 -3.75 -15.81 -25.09
C LEU A 151 -2.29 -16.25 -25.26
N SER A 152 -1.35 -15.32 -25.11
CA SER A 152 0.08 -15.63 -25.12
C SER A 152 0.75 -15.21 -23.81
N TRP A 153 1.53 -16.12 -23.22
CA TRP A 153 2.38 -15.84 -22.07
C TRP A 153 3.77 -15.45 -22.57
N VAL A 154 4.20 -14.25 -22.19
CA VAL A 154 5.49 -13.70 -22.57
C VAL A 154 6.39 -13.67 -21.35
N PHE A 155 7.48 -14.42 -21.43
CA PHE A 155 8.51 -14.43 -20.42
C PHE A 155 9.61 -13.43 -20.74
N PHE A 156 9.92 -12.57 -19.77
CA PHE A 156 11.00 -11.59 -19.84
C PHE A 156 12.09 -12.01 -18.86
N PRO A 157 13.24 -12.56 -19.33
CA PRO A 157 14.33 -13.00 -18.45
C PRO A 157 14.98 -11.86 -17.64
N LYS A 158 14.73 -10.61 -18.03
CA LYS A 158 15.24 -9.41 -17.37
C LYS A 158 14.07 -8.46 -17.12
N ALA A 159 13.87 -8.09 -15.87
CA ALA A 159 12.94 -7.07 -15.42
C ALA A 159 13.58 -6.23 -14.32
N SER A 160 13.27 -4.94 -14.31
CA SER A 160 13.69 -4.00 -13.28
C SER A 160 12.52 -3.11 -12.89
N LEU A 161 12.11 -3.17 -11.62
CA LEU A 161 11.05 -2.35 -11.05
C LEU A 161 11.63 -1.41 -9.97
N ASN A 162 11.26 -0.13 -10.03
CA ASN A 162 11.60 0.88 -9.02
C ASN A 162 10.34 1.32 -8.26
N VAL A 163 10.29 1.06 -6.95
CA VAL A 163 9.16 1.42 -6.08
C VAL A 163 9.46 2.59 -5.13
N SER A 164 10.54 3.34 -5.36
CA SER A 164 11.00 4.42 -4.44
C SER A 164 10.00 5.55 -4.18
N ARG A 165 8.99 5.73 -5.03
CA ARG A 165 7.95 6.76 -4.92
C ARG A 165 6.56 6.18 -4.62
N PHE A 166 6.51 4.96 -4.12
CA PHE A 166 5.26 4.27 -3.85
C PHE A 166 4.87 4.46 -2.38
N TYR A 167 3.57 4.55 -2.14
CA TYR A 167 2.95 4.49 -0.84
C TYR A 167 2.73 3.03 -0.48
N ARG A 168 3.25 2.60 0.67
CA ARG A 168 2.90 1.31 1.25
C ARG A 168 1.51 1.37 1.85
N TYR A 169 0.63 0.47 1.44
CA TYR A 169 -0.71 0.33 2.03
C TYR A 169 -0.64 -0.54 3.28
N SER A 170 -1.60 -0.40 4.19
CA SER A 170 -1.60 -1.14 5.47
C SER A 170 -1.78 -2.64 5.27
N ALA A 171 -2.48 -3.04 4.21
CA ALA A 171 -2.66 -4.42 3.78
C ALA A 171 -2.85 -4.50 2.26
N PRO A 172 -2.53 -5.64 1.62
CA PRO A 172 -2.94 -5.90 0.25
C PRO A 172 -4.46 -5.93 0.12
N ARG A 173 -4.99 -5.24 -0.90
CA ARG A 173 -6.42 -5.16 -1.23
C ARG A 173 -6.70 -5.71 -2.63
N MET A 174 -5.77 -5.52 -3.56
CA MET A 174 -5.95 -6.02 -4.94
C MET A 174 -5.96 -7.55 -4.98
N THR A 175 -6.92 -8.09 -5.74
CA THR A 175 -7.00 -9.52 -6.04
C THR A 175 -6.55 -9.76 -7.49
N PRO A 176 -5.51 -10.57 -7.74
CA PRO A 176 -5.08 -10.87 -9.10
C PRO A 176 -6.07 -11.82 -9.79
N PRO A 177 -6.15 -11.80 -11.14
CA PRO A 177 -6.75 -12.90 -11.89
C PRO A 177 -6.07 -14.24 -11.56
N SER A 178 -6.81 -15.34 -11.50
CA SER A 178 -6.29 -16.66 -11.09
C SER A 178 -5.20 -17.21 -12.02
N GLN A 179 -5.25 -16.84 -13.30
CA GLN A 179 -4.27 -17.23 -14.33
C GLN A 179 -2.97 -16.40 -14.25
N LEU A 180 -2.96 -15.31 -13.48
CA LEU A 180 -1.83 -14.43 -13.35
C LEU A 180 -0.70 -15.12 -12.57
N CYS A 181 0.53 -15.00 -13.06
CA CYS A 181 1.75 -15.51 -12.40
C CYS A 181 1.86 -17.04 -12.34
N LEU A 182 1.20 -17.73 -13.25
CA LEU A 182 1.47 -19.13 -13.56
C LEU A 182 2.74 -19.23 -14.41
N TRP A 183 3.88 -19.37 -13.74
CA TRP A 183 5.22 -19.45 -14.37
C TRP A 183 5.52 -20.78 -15.08
N ASN A 184 4.57 -21.71 -15.07
CA ASN A 184 4.71 -23.10 -15.51
C ASN A 184 3.72 -23.41 -16.62
#